data_AF-A0A7K8ZAB1-F1
#
_entry.id   AF-A0A7K8ZAB1-F1
#
_cell.length_a   1.000
_cell.length_b   1.000
_cell.length_c   1.000
_cell.angle_alpha   90.00
_cell.angle_beta   90.00
_cell.angle_gamma   90.00
#
_symmetry.space_group_name_H-M   'P 1'
#
loop_
_entity.id
_entity.type
_entity.pdbx_description
1 polymer ?
#
loop_
_entity_poly.entity_id
_entity_poly.type
_entity_poly.pdbx_seq_one_letter_code
_entity_poly.pdbx_strand_id
1 'polypeptide(L)'
;VHTGERPFGCPECGKSFARASSLACHRRIHSPAKPFPCRACGKAFTQLSSYQSHQRVHTGERPFLCPQCGRTFADPSSYRRHQRAH
;
A
#
# COMPACT_ATOMS: atom_id res chain seq x y z
N VAL A 1 -24.62 11.13 1.79
CA VAL A 1 -24.84 9.87 2.55
C VAL A 1 -23.83 8.84 2.07
N HIS A 2 -22.84 8.48 2.91
CA HIS A 2 -22.00 7.31 2.68
C HIS A 2 -22.59 6.21 3.56
N THR A 3 -23.35 5.26 2.98
CA THR A 3 -24.13 4.28 3.76
C THR A 3 -23.27 3.33 4.58
N GLY A 4 -21.93 3.39 4.48
CA GLY A 4 -21.02 2.59 5.30
C GLY A 4 -21.18 1.07 5.09
N GLU A 5 -22.01 0.66 4.14
CA GLU A 5 -22.32 -0.74 3.88
C GLU A 5 -21.08 -1.45 3.37
N ARG A 6 -20.75 -2.54 4.06
CA ARG A 6 -19.61 -3.40 3.75
C ARG A 6 -20.14 -4.81 3.48
N PRO A 7 -20.77 -5.04 2.32
CA PRO A 7 -21.43 -6.32 2.03
C PRO A 7 -20.43 -7.48 1.85
N PHE A 8 -19.15 -7.19 1.62
CA PHE A 8 -18.14 -8.21 1.33
C PHE A 8 -17.40 -8.62 2.60
N GLY A 9 -17.90 -9.65 3.30
CA GLY A 9 -17.28 -10.24 4.50
C GLY A 9 -16.10 -11.17 4.20
N CYS A 10 -15.04 -11.10 5.00
CA CYS A 10 -13.97 -12.10 5.01
C CYS A 10 -14.35 -13.27 5.94
N PRO A 11 -14.49 -14.51 5.43
CA PRO A 11 -14.87 -15.65 6.26
C PRO A 11 -13.78 -16.07 7.25
N GLU A 12 -12.53 -15.72 6.97
CA GLU A 12 -11.36 -16.14 7.77
C GLU A 12 -11.17 -15.29 9.03
N CYS A 13 -11.63 -14.03 9.04
CA CYS A 13 -11.44 -13.11 10.16
C CYS A 13 -12.60 -12.16 10.45
N GLY A 14 -13.75 -12.33 9.77
CA GLY A 14 -14.96 -11.53 9.96
C GLY A 14 -14.88 -10.08 9.47
N LYS A 15 -13.75 -9.63 8.91
CA LYS A 15 -13.61 -8.25 8.40
C LYS A 15 -14.44 -8.05 7.14
N SER A 16 -15.31 -7.05 7.14
CA SER A 16 -16.12 -6.70 5.97
C SER A 16 -15.46 -5.61 5.12
N PHE A 17 -15.80 -5.50 3.84
CA PHE A 17 -15.27 -4.50 2.92
C PHE A 17 -16.39 -3.95 2.03
N ALA A 18 -16.23 -2.70 1.56
CA ALA A 18 -17.18 -2.04 0.66
C ALA A 18 -17.06 -2.52 -0.80
N ARG A 19 -15.94 -3.17 -1.17
CA ARG A 19 -15.69 -3.65 -2.53
C ARG A 19 -15.15 -5.08 -2.52
N ALA A 20 -15.60 -5.89 -3.48
CA ALA A 20 -15.10 -7.25 -3.68
C ALA A 20 -13.59 -7.28 -3.96
N SER A 21 -13.05 -6.32 -4.72
CA SER A 21 -11.61 -6.20 -4.98
C SER A 21 -10.79 -5.95 -3.71
N SER A 22 -11.33 -5.18 -2.76
CA SER A 22 -10.71 -4.95 -1.45
C SER A 22 -10.70 -6.22 -0.62
N LEU A 23 -11.80 -6.99 -0.62
CA LEU A 23 -11.85 -8.30 0.05
C LEU A 23 -10.87 -9.30 -0.59
N ALA A 24 -10.83 -9.39 -1.93
CA ALA A 24 -9.91 -10.28 -2.64
C ALA A 24 -8.43 -9.93 -2.36
N CYS A 25 -8.10 -8.64 -2.31
CA CYS A 25 -6.78 -8.17 -1.90
C CYS A 25 -6.49 -8.51 -0.43
N HIS A 26 -7.47 -8.32 0.45
CA HIS A 26 -7.35 -8.65 1.87
C HIS A 26 -7.11 -10.15 2.08
N ARG A 27 -7.80 -11.04 1.38
CA ARG A 27 -7.61 -12.50 1.52
C ARG A 27 -6.17 -12.97 1.23
N ARG A 28 -5.38 -12.19 0.48
CA ARG A 28 -3.95 -12.46 0.28
C ARG A 28 -3.12 -12.36 1.56
N ILE A 29 -3.62 -11.73 2.63
CA ILE A 29 -2.91 -11.71 3.92
C ILE A 29 -3.03 -13.03 4.67
N HIS A 30 -4.10 -13.78 4.43
CA HIS A 30 -4.32 -15.09 5.04
C HIS A 30 -3.64 -16.21 4.26
N SER A 31 -3.36 -15.98 2.97
CA SER A 31 -2.51 -16.86 2.19
C SER A 31 -1.03 -16.59 2.46
N PRO A 32 -0.20 -17.63 2.67
CA PRO A 32 1.26 -17.46 2.73
C PRO A 32 1.87 -17.02 1.39
N ALA A 33 1.10 -17.07 0.29
CA ALA A 33 1.54 -16.62 -1.02
C ALA A 33 1.59 -15.09 -1.07
N LYS A 34 2.80 -14.54 -0.91
CA LYS A 34 3.09 -13.13 -1.21
C LYS A 34 3.63 -13.07 -2.65
N PRO A 35 2.79 -12.76 -3.66
CA PRO A 35 3.16 -12.88 -5.07
C PRO A 35 4.27 -11.93 -5.51
N PHE A 36 4.59 -10.91 -4.70
CA PHE A 36 5.62 -9.92 -5.02
C PHE A 36 6.79 -10.00 -4.03
N PRO A 37 7.70 -10.98 -4.18
CA PRO A 37 8.91 -11.06 -3.37
C PRO A 37 9.98 -10.10 -3.90
N CYS A 38 10.61 -9.36 -2.99
CA CYS A 38 11.81 -8.59 -3.24
C CYS A 38 13.04 -9.50 -3.16
N ARG A 39 13.72 -9.70 -4.28
CA ARG A 39 14.93 -10.53 -4.35
C ARG A 39 16.14 -9.90 -3.65
N ALA A 40 16.14 -8.58 -3.47
CA ALA A 40 17.26 -7.87 -2.86
C ALA A 40 17.30 -8.00 -1.32
N CYS A 41 16.15 -8.19 -0.66
CA CYS A 41 16.09 -8.28 0.81
C CYS A 41 15.16 -9.38 1.35
N GLY A 42 14.59 -10.22 0.49
CA GLY A 42 13.69 -11.32 0.87
C GLY A 42 12.30 -10.90 1.36
N LYS A 43 12.03 -9.59 1.49
CA LYS A 43 10.69 -9.10 1.88
C LYS A 43 9.69 -9.37 0.78
N ALA A 44 8.50 -9.85 1.12
CA ALA A 44 7.45 -10.07 0.15
C ALA A 44 6.18 -9.29 0.47
N PHE A 45 5.46 -8.90 -0.59
CA PHE A 45 4.31 -8.01 -0.54
C PHE A 45 3.09 -8.69 -1.18
N THR A 46 1.91 -8.34 -0.68
CA THR A 46 0.62 -8.84 -1.20
C THR A 46 0.05 -7.97 -2.33
N GLN A 47 0.57 -6.74 -2.47
CA GLN A 47 0.14 -5.74 -3.45
C GLN A 47 1.32 -5.26 -4.29
N LEU A 48 1.09 -5.09 -5.60
CA LEU A 48 2.10 -4.64 -6.56
C LEU A 48 2.56 -3.21 -6.27
N SER A 49 1.64 -2.29 -5.94
CA SER A 49 1.96 -0.89 -5.63
C SER A 49 2.88 -0.78 -4.41
N SER A 50 2.64 -1.58 -3.37
CA SER A 50 3.51 -1.66 -2.18
C SER A 50 4.88 -2.21 -2.53
N TYR A 51 4.97 -3.24 -3.38
CA TYR A 51 6.23 -3.78 -3.87
C TYR A 51 7.03 -2.75 -4.67
N GLN A 52 6.40 -2.07 -5.63
CA GLN A 52 7.06 -1.02 -6.44
C GLN A 52 7.55 0.15 -5.59
N SER A 53 6.73 0.63 -4.63
CA SER A 53 7.14 1.67 -3.69
C SER A 53 8.34 1.20 -2.85
N HIS A 54 8.33 -0.06 -2.40
CA HIS A 54 9.44 -0.64 -1.68
C HIS A 54 10.73 -0.75 -2.52
N GLN A 55 10.65 -1.07 -3.81
CA GLN A 55 11.84 -1.15 -4.67
C GLN A 55 12.63 0.16 -4.70
N ARG A 56 11.96 1.30 -4.53
CA ARG A 56 12.62 2.62 -4.45
C ARG A 56 13.54 2.79 -3.25
N VAL A 57 13.34 2.00 -2.20
CA VAL A 57 14.27 1.97 -1.04
C VAL A 57 15.63 1.41 -1.44
N HIS A 58 15.67 0.49 -2.41
CA HIS A 58 16.92 -0.09 -2.90
C HIS A 58 17.60 0.80 -3.95
N THR A 59 16.83 1.46 -4.81
CA THR A 59 17.38 2.35 -5.84
C THR A 59 17.70 3.75 -5.32
N GLY A 60 17.15 4.14 -4.18
CA GLY A 60 17.25 5.51 -3.65
C GLY A 60 16.39 6.52 -4.40
N GLU A 61 15.51 6.08 -5.31
CA GLU A 61 14.67 6.97 -6.12
C GLU A 61 13.64 7.69 -5.22
N ARG A 62 13.61 9.03 -5.30
CA ARG A 62 12.68 9.87 -4.53
C ARG A 62 11.93 10.82 -5.46
N PRO A 63 10.96 10.32 -6.25
CA PRO A 63 10.34 11.09 -7.33
C PRO A 63 9.41 12.20 -6.83
N PHE A 64 9.03 12.19 -5.54
CA PHE A 64 8.12 13.19 -5.00
C PHE A 64 8.89 14.33 -4.34
N LEU A 65 9.05 15.44 -5.05
CA LEU A 65 9.65 16.68 -4.55
C LEU A 65 8.58 17.58 -3.92
N CYS A 66 8.84 18.09 -2.72
CA CYS A 66 8.07 19.17 -2.14
C CYS A 66 8.59 20.52 -2.67
N PRO A 67 7.80 21.29 -3.45
CA PRO A 67 8.25 22.56 -4.01
C PRO A 67 8.41 23.66 -2.94
N GLN A 68 7.75 23.54 -1.78
CA GLN A 68 7.83 24.55 -0.72
C GLN A 68 9.12 24.48 0.10
N CYS A 69 9.67 23.28 0.34
CA CYS A 69 10.85 23.10 1.21
C CYS A 69 11.97 22.25 0.58
N GLY A 70 11.81 21.80 -0.66
CA GLY A 70 12.82 21.02 -1.40
C GLY A 70 12.97 19.57 -0.94
N ARG A 71 12.24 19.11 0.08
CA ARG A 71 12.35 17.72 0.57
C ARG A 71 11.80 16.73 -0.46
N THR A 72 12.52 15.63 -0.70
CA THR A 72 12.09 14.56 -1.59
C THR A 72 11.61 13.33 -0.83
N PHE A 73 10.71 12.54 -1.41
CA PHE A 73 10.13 11.35 -0.79
C PHE A 73 10.09 10.19 -1.80
N ALA A 74 10.28 8.95 -1.31
CA ALA A 74 10.18 7.73 -2.11
C ALA A 74 8.73 7.24 -2.29
N ASP A 75 7.85 7.59 -1.34
CA ASP A 75 6.48 7.10 -1.26
C ASP A 75 5.45 8.25 -1.33
N PRO A 76 4.38 8.12 -2.13
CA PRO A 76 3.39 9.18 -2.31
C PRO A 76 2.56 9.46 -1.05
N SER A 77 2.33 8.45 -0.20
CA SER A 77 1.55 8.63 1.03
C SER A 77 2.33 9.48 2.03
N SER A 78 3.63 9.23 2.14
CA SER A 78 4.56 10.01 2.96
C SER A 78 4.65 11.47 2.48
N TYR A 79 4.78 11.67 1.16
CA TYR A 79 4.76 13.00 0.54
C TYR A 79 3.45 13.75 0.84
N ARG A 80 2.29 13.14 0.59
CA ARG A 80 0.98 13.77 0.85
C ARG A 80 0.75 14.09 2.32
N ARG A 81 1.29 13.28 3.24
CA ARG A 81 1.23 13.58 4.68
C ARG A 81 2.11 14.77 5.02
N HIS A 82 3.31 14.83 4.47
CA HIS A 82 4.21 15.96 4.64
C HIS A 82 3.61 17.26 4.09
N GLN A 83 3.05 17.24 2.88
CA GLN A 83 2.43 18.43 2.30
C GLN A 83 1.26 18.98 3.11
N ARG A 84 0.52 18.12 3.81
CA ARG A 84 -0.59 18.55 4.68
C ARG A 84 -0.13 19.19 6.00
N ALA A 85 1.14 19.06 6.34
CA ALA A 85 1.72 19.60 7.55
C ALA A 85 2.46 20.93 7.34
N HIS A 86 2.57 21.38 6.08
CA HIS A 86 2.83 22.79 5.77
C HIS A 86 1.54 23.58 5.91
#